data_AF-A0A8T1TKG7-F1
#
_entry.id   AF-A0A8T1TKG7-F1
#
_cell.length_a   1.000
_cell.length_b   1.000
_cell.length_c   1.000
_cell.angle_alpha   90.00
_cell.angle_beta   90.00
_cell.angle_gamma   90.00
#
_symmetry.space_group_name_H-M   'P 1'
#
loop_
_entity.id
_entity.type
_entity.pdbx_description
1 polymer ?
#
loop_
_entity_poly.entity_id
_entity_poly.type
_entity_poly.pdbx_seq_one_letter_code
_entity_poly.pdbx_strand_id
1 'polypeptide(L)'
;MAVERSDIVNVVPPFPAEPIQTWEHFESVLKAYKKKYNLKFCVRSSETTARYNRSHNNQTPTKFKWTHKVYRCTNGVSQESRSNGHRNRKRRYCGCKARLTPTVG
;
A
#
# COMPACT_ATOMS: atom_id res chain seq x y z
N MET A 1 -9.89 -8.20 -37.72
CA MET A 1 -8.85 -7.20 -37.41
C MET A 1 -8.74 -7.09 -35.89
N ALA A 2 -7.77 -7.75 -35.28
CA ALA A 2 -7.51 -7.58 -33.84
C ALA A 2 -6.84 -6.22 -33.65
N VAL A 3 -7.45 -5.35 -32.84
CA VAL A 3 -6.82 -4.09 -32.46
C VAL A 3 -5.64 -4.44 -31.55
N GLU A 4 -4.43 -4.33 -32.10
CA GLU A 4 -3.18 -4.38 -31.34
C GLU A 4 -3.30 -3.40 -30.17
N ARG A 5 -3.45 -3.92 -28.95
CA ARG A 5 -3.47 -3.12 -27.74
C ARG A 5 -2.04 -2.71 -27.45
N SER A 6 -1.66 -1.52 -27.88
CA SER A 6 -0.40 -0.90 -27.45
C SER A 6 -0.38 -0.84 -25.93
N ASP A 7 0.59 -1.51 -25.29
CA ASP A 7 0.76 -1.45 -23.85
C ASP A 7 1.15 -0.02 -23.44
N ILE A 8 0.19 0.71 -22.87
CA ILE A 8 0.46 2.04 -22.29
C ILE A 8 1.26 1.84 -21.02
N VAL A 9 2.57 2.03 -21.09
CA VAL A 9 3.46 2.01 -19.94
C VAL A 9 3.33 3.34 -19.18
N ASN A 10 2.41 3.40 -18.22
CA ASN A 10 2.34 4.51 -17.28
C ASN A 10 3.47 4.38 -16.25
N VAL A 11 4.62 5.00 -16.57
CA VAL A 11 5.76 5.08 -15.65
C VAL A 11 5.43 6.09 -14.55
N VAL A 12 5.42 5.60 -13.31
CA VAL A 12 5.24 6.42 -12.11
C VAL A 12 6.60 6.55 -11.43
N PRO A 13 7.04 7.75 -11.04
CA PRO A 13 8.33 7.91 -10.38
C PRO A 13 8.35 7.17 -9.03
N PRO A 14 9.55 6.83 -8.51
CA PRO A 14 9.66 6.19 -7.21
C PRO A 14 9.07 7.07 -6.10
N PHE A 15 8.62 6.42 -5.03
CA PHE A 15 8.22 7.12 -3.81
C PHE A 15 9.42 7.88 -3.25
N PRO A 16 9.26 9.12 -2.74
CA PRO A 16 10.37 9.91 -2.21
C PRO A 16 11.16 9.15 -1.14
N ALA A 17 12.48 9.19 -1.26
CA ALA A 17 13.43 8.54 -0.35
C ALA A 17 13.85 9.46 0.82
N GLU A 18 13.09 10.52 1.07
CA GLU A 18 13.36 11.47 2.15
C GLU A 18 13.29 10.78 3.51
N PRO A 19 14.11 11.20 4.50
CA PRO A 19 14.04 10.66 5.85
C PRO A 19 12.72 11.03 6.51
N ILE A 20 11.85 10.05 6.67
CA ILE A 20 10.54 10.24 7.29
C ILE A 20 10.60 9.83 8.76
N GLN A 21 10.60 10.83 9.64
CA GLN A 21 10.76 10.64 11.08
C GLN A 21 9.47 10.30 11.82
N THR A 22 8.30 10.51 11.22
CA THR A 22 7.00 10.28 11.86
C THR A 22 6.01 9.64 10.89
N TRP A 23 5.07 8.86 11.43
CA TRP A 23 3.97 8.30 10.63
C TRP A 23 3.08 9.38 10.02
N GLU A 24 2.90 10.50 10.72
CA GLU A 24 2.11 11.64 10.21
C GLU A 24 2.77 12.28 8.99
N HIS A 25 4.10 12.47 9.05
CA HIS A 25 4.85 12.96 7.90
C HIS A 25 4.77 11.96 6.74
N PHE A 26 4.93 10.65 7.01
CA PHE A 26 4.76 9.59 6.01
C PHE A 26 3.38 9.65 5.34
N GLU A 27 2.32 9.75 6.14
CA GLU A 27 0.95 9.75 5.65
C GLU A 27 0.64 11.00 4.83
N SER A 28 1.20 12.15 5.19
CA SER A 28 1.13 13.39 4.42
C SER A 28 1.80 13.25 3.05
N VAL A 29 3.05 12.79 3.02
CA VAL A 29 3.82 12.56 1.78
C VAL A 29 3.13 11.53 0.90
N LEU A 30 2.64 10.42 1.49
CA LEU A 30 1.90 9.39 0.79
C LEU A 30 0.58 9.92 0.20
N LYS A 31 -0.12 10.81 0.91
CA LYS A 31 -1.35 11.43 0.43
C LYS A 31 -1.06 12.35 -0.76
N ALA A 32 -0.02 13.19 -0.68
CA ALA A 32 0.40 14.06 -1.77
C ALA A 32 0.82 13.26 -3.01
N TYR A 33 1.64 12.23 -2.83
CA TYR A 33 2.09 11.31 -3.88
C TYR A 33 0.91 10.61 -4.58
N LYS A 34 -0.04 10.04 -3.80
CA LYS A 34 -1.26 9.43 -4.35
C LYS A 34 -2.08 10.42 -5.18
N LYS A 35 -2.24 11.64 -4.69
CA LYS A 35 -3.00 12.69 -5.38
C LYS A 35 -2.34 13.10 -6.69
N LYS A 36 -1.02 13.33 -6.68
CA LYS A 36 -0.24 13.77 -7.84
C LYS A 36 -0.26 12.75 -8.98
N TYR A 37 -0.13 11.46 -8.66
CA TYR A 37 -0.03 10.38 -9.66
C TYR A 37 -1.32 9.54 -9.79
N ASN A 38 -2.44 9.99 -9.22
CA ASN A 38 -3.74 9.29 -9.21
C ASN A 38 -3.66 7.81 -8.76
N LEU A 39 -2.87 7.55 -7.72
CA LEU A 39 -2.61 6.20 -7.23
C LEU A 39 -3.58 5.82 -6.11
N LYS A 40 -3.98 4.55 -6.11
CA LYS A 40 -4.88 3.99 -5.09
C LYS A 40 -4.19 2.83 -4.40
N PHE A 41 -3.86 3.03 -3.12
CA PHE A 41 -3.31 1.99 -2.26
C PHE A 41 -4.23 1.69 -1.09
N CYS A 42 -4.33 0.42 -0.70
CA CYS A 42 -4.94 -0.04 0.54
C CYS A 42 -3.89 -0.65 1.48
N VAL A 43 -4.12 -0.57 2.78
CA VAL A 43 -3.32 -1.28 3.78
C VAL A 43 -3.74 -2.75 3.75
N ARG A 44 -2.77 -3.66 3.64
CA ARG A 44 -3.00 -5.11 3.64
C ARG A 44 -2.50 -5.80 4.89
N SER A 45 -1.40 -5.32 5.44
CA SER A 45 -0.88 -5.79 6.72
C SER A 45 -0.35 -4.60 7.50
N SER A 46 -0.43 -4.68 8.82
CA SER A 46 0.19 -3.73 9.74
C SER A 46 0.42 -4.42 11.07
N GLU A 47 1.52 -4.08 11.73
CA GLU A 47 1.79 -4.55 13.08
C GLU A 47 1.97 -3.36 14.01
N THR A 48 1.33 -3.43 15.18
CA THR A 48 1.49 -2.42 16.22
C THR A 48 2.79 -2.65 16.98
N THR A 49 3.40 -1.57 17.46
CA THR A 49 4.66 -1.64 18.22
C THR A 49 4.54 -2.47 19.49
N ALA A 50 3.41 -2.37 20.19
CA ALA A 50 3.13 -3.21 21.35
C ALA A 50 3.09 -4.70 21.01
N ARG A 51 2.52 -5.08 19.85
CA ARG A 51 2.49 -6.47 19.41
C ARG A 51 3.88 -6.94 18.99
N TYR A 52 4.58 -6.15 18.19
CA TYR A 52 5.91 -6.46 17.70
C TYR A 52 6.91 -6.68 18.85
N ASN A 53 6.95 -5.75 19.82
CA ASN A 53 7.84 -5.83 20.97
C ASN A 53 7.52 -7.01 21.91
N ARG A 54 6.31 -7.57 21.85
CA ARG A 54 5.93 -8.77 22.61
C ARG A 54 6.39 -10.06 21.93
N SER A 55 6.44 -10.08 20.59
CA SER A 55 6.74 -11.28 19.79
C SER A 55 8.18 -11.33 19.27
N HIS A 56 8.95 -10.24 19.34
CA HIS A 56 10.30 -10.14 18.80
C HIS A 56 11.30 -9.66 19.86
N ASN A 57 12.53 -10.18 19.78
CA ASN A 57 13.62 -9.78 20.68
C ASN A 57 14.12 -8.35 20.40
N ASN A 58 13.95 -7.87 19.16
CA ASN A 58 14.38 -6.52 18.77
C ASN A 58 13.27 -5.54 19.11
N GLN A 59 13.50 -4.69 20.12
CA GLN A 59 12.50 -3.71 20.55
C GLN A 59 12.50 -2.49 19.63
N THR A 60 11.33 -2.11 19.14
CA THR A 60 11.10 -0.85 18.40
C THR A 60 10.64 0.24 19.37
N PRO A 61 11.05 1.51 19.20
CA PRO A 61 10.60 2.60 20.06
C PRO A 61 9.07 2.74 20.11
N THR A 62 8.51 2.75 21.33
CA THR A 62 7.07 2.84 21.59
C THR A 62 6.44 4.18 21.17
N LYS A 63 7.26 5.18 20.84
CA LYS A 63 6.83 6.46 20.26
C LYS A 63 6.02 6.27 18.97
N PHE A 64 6.31 5.21 18.21
CA PHE A 64 5.56 4.88 17.00
C PHE A 64 4.44 3.90 17.32
N LYS A 65 3.21 4.18 16.86
CA LYS A 65 2.07 3.26 17.05
C LYS A 65 2.20 1.94 16.28
N TRP A 66 2.80 2.01 15.09
CA TRP A 66 3.03 0.85 14.21
C TRP A 66 4.51 0.70 13.93
N THR A 67 5.00 -0.54 13.91
CA THR A 67 6.36 -0.84 13.44
C THR A 67 6.43 -0.82 11.93
N HIS A 68 5.40 -1.35 11.27
CA HIS A 68 5.30 -1.34 9.83
C HIS A 68 3.85 -1.33 9.35
N LYS A 69 3.67 -0.85 8.11
CA LYS A 69 2.43 -0.97 7.34
C LYS A 69 2.77 -1.39 5.92
N VAL A 70 2.03 -2.35 5.37
CA VAL A 70 2.18 -2.80 3.99
C VAL A 70 1.03 -2.23 3.16
N TYR A 71 1.37 -1.33 2.25
CA TYR A 71 0.45 -0.74 1.30
C TYR A 71 0.55 -1.47 -0.05
N ARG A 72 -0.58 -1.84 -0.63
CA ARG A 72 -0.67 -2.47 -1.96
C ARG A 72 -1.61 -1.69 -2.86
N CYS A 73 -1.31 -1.64 -4.15
CA CYS A 73 -2.21 -1.06 -5.14
C CYS A 73 -3.57 -1.78 -5.12
N THR A 74 -4.67 -1.05 -5.26
CA THR A 74 -6.02 -1.64 -5.30
C THR A 74 -6.21 -2.57 -6.50
N ASN A 75 -5.46 -2.36 -7.58
CA ASN A 75 -5.50 -3.22 -8.76
C ASN A 75 -4.52 -4.42 -8.63
N GLY A 76 -3.66 -4.42 -7.62
CA GLY A 76 -2.76 -5.52 -7.28
C GLY A 76 -3.36 -6.52 -6.30
N VAL A 77 -4.55 -6.23 -5.80
CA VAL A 77 -5.20 -7.01 -4.76
C VAL A 77 -6.52 -7.54 -5.30
N SER A 78 -6.57 -8.86 -5.50
CA SER A 78 -7.84 -9.56 -5.64
C SER A 78 -8.38 -9.84 -4.23
N GLN A 79 -9.63 -9.46 -3.99
CA GLN A 79 -10.37 -9.90 -2.82
C GLN A 79 -11.71 -10.41 -3.30
N GLU A 80 -11.98 -11.65 -2.94
CA GLU A 80 -13.26 -12.27 -3.27
C GLU A 80 -14.37 -11.58 -2.48
N SER A 81 -15.54 -11.47 -3.10
CA SER A 81 -16.72 -11.03 -2.36
C SER A 81 -16.94 -11.98 -1.19
N ARG A 82 -17.14 -11.44 0.01
CA ARG A 82 -17.59 -12.21 1.17
C ARG A 82 -19.11 -12.27 1.27
N SER A 83 -19.83 -11.67 0.33
CA SER A 83 -21.29 -11.63 0.30
C SER A 83 -21.86 -12.40 -0.88
N ASN A 84 -23.02 -13.02 -0.66
CA ASN A 84 -23.82 -13.75 -1.65
C ASN A 84 -24.70 -12.82 -2.52
N GLY A 85 -24.39 -11.52 -2.57
CA GLY A 85 -25.24 -10.55 -3.26
C GLY A 85 -25.17 -10.72 -4.78
N HIS A 86 -26.31 -10.60 -5.47
CA HIS A 86 -26.43 -10.68 -6.94
C HIS A 86 -25.73 -9.54 -7.71
N ARG A 87 -25.05 -8.61 -7.04
CA ARG A 87 -24.36 -7.49 -7.69
C ARG A 87 -23.08 -8.00 -8.35
N ASN A 88 -23.13 -8.21 -9.67
CA ASN A 88 -21.98 -8.65 -10.45
C ASN A 88 -21.02 -7.48 -10.72
N ARG A 89 -20.09 -7.23 -9.79
CA ARG A 89 -19.07 -6.16 -9.93
C ARG A 89 -17.82 -6.71 -10.60
N LYS A 90 -17.44 -6.14 -11.75
CA LYS A 90 -16.15 -6.44 -12.41
C LYS A 90 -14.98 -6.24 -11.43
N ARG A 91 -14.12 -7.25 -11.27
CA ARG A 91 -12.90 -7.16 -10.47
C ARG A 91 -11.95 -6.15 -11.13
N ARG A 92 -11.39 -5.23 -10.35
CA ARG A 92 -10.39 -4.24 -10.82
C ARG A 92 -8.96 -4.76 -10.81
N TYR A 93 -8.80 -6.06 -10.54
CA TYR A 93 -7.50 -6.70 -10.45
C TYR A 93 -6.84 -6.77 -11.83
N CYS A 94 -5.63 -6.24 -11.94
CA CYS A 94 -4.78 -6.35 -13.13
C CYS A 94 -3.38 -6.88 -12.80
N GLY A 95 -3.15 -7.43 -11.61
CA GLY A 95 -1.85 -7.97 -11.21
C GLY A 95 -0.78 -6.91 -10.89
N CYS A 96 -1.20 -5.67 -10.58
CA CYS A 96 -0.25 -4.60 -10.26
C CYS A 96 0.66 -4.96 -9.08
N LYS A 97 1.99 -4.91 -9.28
CA LYS A 97 2.98 -5.29 -8.26
C LYS A 97 3.35 -4.16 -7.29
N ALA A 98 2.86 -2.94 -7.51
CA ALA A 98 3.21 -1.76 -6.71
C ALA A 98 2.91 -1.98 -5.20
N ARG A 99 3.93 -1.74 -4.38
CA ARG A 99 3.94 -1.98 -2.93
C ARG A 99 4.79 -0.91 -2.25
N LEU A 100 4.33 -0.44 -1.09
CA LEU A 100 5.16 0.34 -0.16
C LEU A 100 5.17 -0.38 1.19
N THR A 101 6.33 -0.42 1.84
CA THR A 101 6.50 -1.06 3.15
C THR A 101 7.38 -0.16 4.03
N PRO A 102 6.82 0.97 4.51
CA PRO A 102 7.46 1.75 5.57
C PRO A 102 7.65 0.88 6.82
N THR A 103 8.85 0.95 7.37
CA THR A 103 9.30 0.27 8.59
C THR A 103 10.00 1.28 9.48
N VAL A 104 9.75 1.20 10.78
CA VAL A 104 10.51 1.92 11.80
C VAL A 104 11.75 1.09 12.14
N GLY A 105 12.92 1.69 12.03
CA GLY A 105 14.22 1.09 12.37
C GLY A 105 14.91 1.86 13.48
#